data_AF-A0A8S1PYH0-F1
#
_entry.id   AF-A0A8S1PYH0-F1
#
_cell.length_a   1.000
_cell.length_b   1.000
_cell.length_c   1.000
_cell.angle_alpha   90.00
_cell.angle_beta   90.00
_cell.angle_gamma   90.00
#
_symmetry.space_group_name_H-M   'P 1'
#
loop_
_entity.id
_entity.type
_entity.pdbx_description
1 polymer ?
#
loop_
_entity_poly.entity_id
_entity_poly.type
_entity_poly.pdbx_seq_one_letter_code
_entity_poly.pdbx_strand_id
1 'polypeptide(L)'
;MNEDQTKIEIEEDSNSLVPILLILLLLIIQFIQRWSKKPQIQKQYLVENDEHELQENLLNKDQQKKQDNQCQKNNYSVFNEKQNNQNEIFLKFKELQEQIKVQYEPQIYNQIQKPQQLICNNSINKIMEIYQNSSQLRFVEDEYKYYIRQFQEKSDLKRNYGLTFQASLKLYKYCNAFREVRGDGNCFYTAFGYQFLCILLFEYTFDQFQEFIDKIRKSDLPMKIFVTCKDLKIDDKQLEKQLLEEFLNRLTKLKQIDDITQRQDSFNTQFAAYEKQSEEIDGCLYGLSTIFFRNYSNYIVDLSINKDAVFDRDNLFKWEEECNSNEVVIAELAKQLNVFVQLIFFQDKDNFVVNEYEKDKQHKIILLIKPGHYNIGYLKKDQQ
;
A
#
# COMPACT_ATOMS: atom_id res chain seq x y z
N MET A 1 -28.68 -72.29 5.14
CA MET A 1 -28.95 -72.04 3.71
C MET A 1 -28.20 -70.77 3.35
N ASN A 2 -27.49 -70.82 2.23
CA ASN A 2 -26.30 -70.04 1.90
C ASN A 2 -26.52 -68.53 1.80
N GLU A 3 -25.61 -67.76 2.39
CA GLU A 3 -25.33 -66.37 2.01
C GLU A 3 -24.05 -66.35 1.17
N ASP A 4 -24.19 -65.96 -0.10
CA ASP A 4 -23.11 -65.76 -1.07
C ASP A 4 -22.36 -64.45 -0.77
N GLN A 5 -21.05 -64.56 -0.58
CA GLN A 5 -20.12 -63.43 -0.57
C GLN A 5 -19.32 -63.41 -1.87
N THR A 6 -19.63 -62.47 -2.76
CA THR A 6 -18.81 -62.12 -3.93
C THR A 6 -17.62 -61.25 -3.50
N LYS A 7 -16.41 -61.83 -3.55
CA LYS A 7 -15.13 -61.10 -3.54
C LYS A 7 -14.92 -60.45 -4.91
N ILE A 8 -14.64 -59.15 -4.91
CA ILE A 8 -14.11 -58.41 -6.07
C ILE A 8 -12.61 -58.22 -5.80
N GLU A 9 -11.77 -58.87 -6.61
CA GLU A 9 -10.33 -58.61 -6.66
C GLU A 9 -10.09 -57.40 -7.58
N ILE A 10 -9.42 -56.37 -7.07
CA ILE A 10 -8.93 -55.23 -7.82
C ILE A 10 -7.43 -55.43 -7.99
N GLU A 11 -6.98 -55.70 -9.21
CA GLU A 11 -5.57 -55.71 -9.58
C GLU A 11 -5.04 -54.27 -9.59
N GLU A 12 -4.12 -53.96 -8.68
CA GLU A 12 -3.40 -52.68 -8.62
C GLU A 12 -2.23 -52.68 -9.61
N ASP A 13 -2.41 -51.96 -10.72
CA ASP A 13 -1.42 -51.74 -11.76
C ASP A 13 -0.39 -50.68 -11.31
N SER A 14 0.55 -51.09 -10.47
CA SER A 14 1.53 -50.22 -9.77
C SER A 14 2.78 -49.85 -10.59
N ASN A 15 2.82 -50.15 -11.90
CA ASN A 15 4.03 -50.00 -12.72
C ASN A 15 4.14 -48.70 -13.55
N SER A 16 3.18 -47.76 -13.47
CA SER A 16 3.19 -46.57 -14.37
C SER A 16 3.91 -45.32 -13.84
N LEU A 17 4.27 -45.26 -12.55
CA LEU A 17 4.82 -44.03 -11.92
C LEU A 17 6.35 -43.95 -11.90
N VAL A 18 7.04 -45.09 -11.95
CA VAL A 18 8.52 -45.16 -11.89
C VAL A 18 9.22 -44.43 -13.05
N PRO A 19 8.77 -44.53 -14.32
CA PRO A 19 9.43 -43.84 -15.43
C PRO A 19 9.29 -42.31 -15.33
N ILE A 20 8.19 -41.81 -14.79
CA ILE A 20 7.90 -40.37 -14.67
C ILE A 20 8.85 -39.73 -13.65
N LEU A 21 9.09 -40.40 -12.52
CA LEU A 21 10.02 -39.93 -11.49
C LEU A 21 11.47 -39.88 -12.00
N LEU A 22 11.90 -40.83 -12.84
CA LEU A 22 13.23 -40.84 -13.44
C LEU A 22 13.46 -39.68 -14.41
N ILE A 23 12.45 -39.32 -15.21
CA ILE A 23 12.53 -38.19 -16.14
C ILE A 23 12.63 -36.86 -15.37
N LEU A 24 11.85 -36.69 -14.30
CA LEU A 24 11.92 -35.51 -13.44
C LEU A 24 13.29 -35.33 -12.79
N LEU A 25 13.91 -36.42 -12.31
CA LEU A 25 15.23 -36.38 -11.70
C LEU A 25 16.31 -35.93 -12.71
N LEU A 26 16.25 -36.41 -13.96
CA LEU A 26 17.19 -36.04 -15.01
C LEU A 26 17.09 -34.54 -15.38
N LEU A 27 15.87 -33.99 -15.43
CA LEU A 27 15.66 -32.57 -15.70
C LEU A 27 16.23 -31.67 -14.59
N ILE A 28 16.10 -32.08 -13.32
CA ILE A 28 16.68 -31.35 -12.19
C ILE A 28 18.22 -31.33 -12.27
N ILE A 29 18.84 -32.47 -12.61
CA ILE A 29 20.30 -32.55 -12.76
C ILE A 29 20.80 -31.62 -13.88
N GLN A 30 20.12 -31.61 -15.03
CA GLN A 30 20.48 -30.71 -16.14
C GLN A 30 20.33 -29.24 -15.77
N PHE A 31 19.29 -28.88 -15.00
CA PHE A 31 19.07 -27.52 -14.53
C PHE A 31 20.20 -27.05 -13.60
N ILE A 32 20.61 -27.89 -12.65
CA ILE A 32 21.71 -27.60 -11.70
C ILE A 32 23.04 -27.41 -12.46
N GLN A 33 23.34 -28.27 -13.43
CA GLN A 33 24.56 -28.15 -14.23
C GLN A 33 24.61 -26.83 -15.02
N ARG A 34 23.48 -26.39 -15.57
CA ARG A 34 23.38 -25.15 -16.34
C ARG A 34 23.53 -23.90 -15.48
N TRP A 35 23.14 -23.96 -14.21
CA TRP A 35 23.25 -22.84 -13.27
C TRP A 35 24.65 -22.65 -12.65
N SER A 36 25.50 -23.69 -12.69
CA SER A 36 26.83 -23.65 -12.07
C SER A 36 27.91 -22.87 -12.85
N LYS A 37 27.64 -22.41 -14.07
CA LYS A 37 28.60 -21.64 -14.87
C LYS A 37 28.36 -20.14 -14.76
N LYS A 38 29.08 -19.47 -13.85
CA LYS A 38 29.20 -18.00 -13.83
C LYS A 38 30.30 -17.53 -14.79
N PRO A 39 30.08 -16.46 -15.59
CA PRO A 39 31.13 -15.85 -16.41
C PRO A 39 32.06 -14.98 -15.56
N GLN A 40 33.37 -15.15 -15.73
CA GLN A 40 34.39 -14.24 -15.20
C GLN A 40 34.53 -13.03 -16.13
N ILE A 41 34.34 -11.82 -15.60
CA ILE A 41 34.64 -10.57 -16.29
C ILE A 41 35.97 -10.05 -15.70
N GLN A 42 37.01 -10.01 -16.53
CA GLN A 42 38.29 -9.35 -16.22
C GLN A 42 38.14 -7.84 -16.42
N LYS A 43 38.52 -7.05 -15.41
CA LYS A 43 38.75 -5.60 -15.52
C LYS A 43 40.25 -5.36 -15.71
N GLN A 44 40.63 -4.79 -16.85
CA GLN A 44 41.96 -4.19 -17.07
C GLN A 44 41.85 -2.69 -16.82
N TYR A 45 42.68 -2.18 -15.90
CA TYR A 45 42.99 -0.76 -15.76
C TYR A 45 44.35 -0.51 -16.44
N LEU A 46 44.42 0.49 -17.30
CA LEU A 46 45.64 1.07 -17.86
C LEU A 46 45.89 2.40 -17.13
N VAL A 47 47.10 2.54 -16.58
CA VAL A 47 47.61 3.75 -15.92
C VAL A 47 48.65 4.39 -16.85
N GLU A 48 48.50 5.71 -16.93
CA GLU A 48 49.36 6.82 -17.34
C GLU A 48 50.83 6.55 -17.71
N ASN A 49 51.24 7.15 -18.83
CA ASN A 49 52.51 7.86 -19.02
C ASN A 49 52.25 8.99 -20.03
N ASP A 50 52.66 10.21 -19.70
CA ASP A 50 53.47 11.09 -20.58
C ASP A 50 53.57 12.49 -19.97
N GLU A 51 54.59 12.67 -19.12
CA GLU A 51 55.25 13.94 -18.88
C GLU A 51 56.28 14.16 -20.00
N HIS A 52 55.99 14.97 -21.02
CA HIS A 52 57.01 15.64 -21.84
C HIS A 52 56.38 16.59 -22.87
N GLU A 53 55.87 17.75 -22.43
CA GLU A 53 55.70 18.88 -23.36
C GLU A 53 55.70 20.23 -22.62
N LEU A 54 56.72 20.42 -21.78
CA LEU A 54 56.90 21.64 -20.99
C LEU A 54 58.25 22.28 -21.33
N GLN A 55 58.43 22.72 -22.58
CA GLN A 55 59.52 23.66 -22.91
C GLN A 55 59.37 24.47 -24.21
N GLU A 56 58.21 24.48 -24.87
CA GLU A 56 58.03 25.22 -26.14
C GLU A 56 56.91 26.29 -26.16
N ASN A 57 56.36 26.68 -25.01
CA ASN A 57 55.29 27.68 -24.94
C ASN A 57 55.65 29.00 -24.24
N LEU A 58 56.94 29.31 -24.10
CA LEU A 58 57.42 30.56 -23.50
C LEU A 58 57.84 31.66 -24.51
N LEU A 59 57.63 31.45 -25.81
CA LEU A 59 57.93 32.45 -26.85
C LEU A 59 56.71 33.07 -27.56
N ASN A 60 55.48 32.72 -27.16
CA ASN A 60 54.23 33.23 -27.75
C ASN A 60 53.38 34.11 -26.81
N LYS A 61 53.87 34.45 -25.62
CA LYS A 61 53.10 35.23 -24.61
C LYS A 61 53.19 36.76 -24.71
N ASP A 62 54.01 37.30 -25.61
CA ASP A 62 54.17 38.76 -25.76
C ASP A 62 53.54 39.37 -27.03
N GLN A 63 52.94 38.56 -27.91
CA GLN A 63 52.19 39.05 -29.08
C GLN A 63 50.67 38.95 -28.96
N GLN A 64 50.13 38.25 -27.96
CA GLN A 64 48.67 38.12 -27.76
C GLN A 64 48.07 39.19 -26.82
N LYS A 65 48.89 39.95 -26.08
CA LYS A 65 48.44 41.00 -25.15
C LYS A 65 48.10 42.35 -25.79
N LYS A 66 48.23 42.49 -27.12
CA LYS A 66 47.91 43.75 -27.85
C LYS A 66 46.68 43.65 -28.77
N GLN A 67 46.05 42.48 -28.93
CA GLN A 67 44.80 42.33 -29.71
C GLN A 67 43.52 42.21 -28.86
N ASP A 68 43.61 41.89 -27.56
CA ASP A 68 42.41 41.75 -26.71
C ASP A 68 41.86 43.07 -26.13
N ASN A 69 42.58 44.18 -26.24
CA ASN A 69 42.14 45.48 -25.70
C ASN A 69 41.30 46.33 -26.68
N GLN A 70 40.94 45.80 -27.86
CA GLN A 70 40.06 46.49 -28.81
C GLN A 70 38.71 45.78 -29.04
N CYS A 71 38.51 44.57 -28.50
CA CYS A 71 37.24 43.83 -28.57
C CYS A 71 36.38 43.90 -27.28
N GLN A 72 36.78 44.68 -26.27
CA GLN A 72 36.02 44.85 -25.01
C GLN A 72 35.20 46.16 -24.91
N LYS A 73 35.15 47.00 -25.96
CA LYS A 73 34.35 48.25 -25.93
C LYS A 73 33.03 48.22 -26.71
N ASN A 74 32.69 47.12 -27.40
CA ASN A 74 31.42 46.99 -28.14
C ASN A 74 30.41 45.99 -27.53
N ASN A 75 30.73 45.30 -26.42
CA ASN A 75 29.83 44.33 -25.77
C ASN A 75 29.07 44.85 -24.54
N TYR A 76 29.32 46.11 -24.12
CA TYR A 76 28.65 46.70 -22.95
C TYR A 76 27.31 47.39 -23.24
N SER A 77 26.97 47.66 -24.50
CA SER A 77 25.65 48.24 -24.86
C SER A 77 24.58 47.19 -25.19
N VAL A 78 24.96 46.01 -25.71
CA VAL A 78 24.02 44.94 -26.07
C VAL A 78 23.55 44.12 -24.85
N PHE A 79 24.32 44.13 -23.76
CA PHE A 79 23.96 43.39 -22.53
C PHE A 79 22.88 44.08 -21.69
N ASN A 80 22.81 45.43 -21.73
CA ASN A 80 21.83 46.20 -20.97
C ASN A 80 20.43 46.22 -21.60
N GLU A 81 20.30 46.10 -22.93
CA GLU A 81 18.99 45.99 -23.58
C GLU A 81 18.33 44.61 -23.36
N LYS A 82 19.12 43.53 -23.27
CA LYS A 82 18.59 42.19 -23.01
C LYS A 82 18.09 41.99 -21.57
N GLN A 83 18.73 42.63 -20.58
CA GLN A 83 18.27 42.56 -19.18
C GLN A 83 16.98 43.36 -18.94
N ASN A 84 16.80 44.51 -19.59
CA ASN A 84 15.54 45.27 -19.49
C ASN A 84 14.35 44.51 -20.09
N ASN A 85 14.55 43.82 -21.22
CA ASN A 85 13.49 43.04 -21.87
C ASN A 85 13.05 41.81 -21.03
N GLN A 86 13.98 41.17 -20.31
CA GLN A 86 13.65 40.04 -19.43
C GLN A 86 12.86 40.46 -18.18
N ASN A 87 13.18 41.62 -17.61
CA ASN A 87 12.44 42.15 -16.47
C ASN A 87 11.02 42.56 -16.86
N GLU A 88 10.83 43.13 -18.05
CA GLU A 88 9.51 43.53 -18.56
C GLU A 88 8.61 42.32 -18.84
N ILE A 89 9.17 41.23 -19.37
CA ILE A 89 8.46 39.96 -19.57
C ILE A 89 8.05 39.34 -18.22
N PHE A 90 8.94 39.37 -17.23
CA PHE A 90 8.66 38.84 -15.89
C PHE A 90 7.54 39.63 -15.18
N LEU A 91 7.55 40.97 -15.28
CA LEU A 91 6.50 41.84 -14.75
C LEU A 91 5.15 41.58 -15.43
N LYS A 92 5.11 41.47 -16.77
CA LYS A 92 3.88 41.10 -17.49
C LYS A 92 3.34 39.73 -17.09
N PHE A 93 4.23 38.75 -16.85
CA PHE A 93 3.81 37.41 -16.42
C PHE A 93 3.19 37.44 -15.03
N LYS A 94 3.75 38.24 -14.11
CA LYS A 94 3.23 38.43 -12.75
C LYS A 94 1.87 39.15 -12.75
N GLU A 95 1.70 40.19 -13.57
CA GLU A 95 0.42 40.88 -13.74
C GLU A 95 -0.65 39.94 -14.33
N LEU A 96 -0.30 39.08 -15.29
CA LEU A 96 -1.22 38.10 -15.85
C LEU A 96 -1.67 37.08 -14.78
N GLN A 97 -0.74 36.62 -13.92
CA GLN A 97 -1.07 35.72 -12.81
C GLN A 97 -1.97 36.36 -11.76
N GLU A 98 -1.79 37.65 -11.47
CA GLU A 98 -2.68 38.39 -10.56
C GLU A 98 -4.06 38.65 -11.18
N GLN A 99 -4.14 38.94 -12.49
CA GLN A 99 -5.42 39.08 -13.19
C GLN A 99 -6.20 37.76 -13.25
N ILE A 100 -5.50 36.63 -13.47
CA ILE A 100 -6.12 35.29 -13.41
C ILE A 100 -6.62 34.97 -11.99
N LYS A 101 -5.88 35.34 -10.94
CA LYS A 101 -6.31 35.20 -9.54
C LYS A 101 -7.55 36.02 -9.19
N VAL A 102 -7.67 37.24 -9.72
CA VAL A 102 -8.81 38.13 -9.44
C VAL A 102 -10.05 37.73 -10.25
N GLN A 103 -9.87 37.12 -11.42
CA GLN A 103 -10.97 36.73 -12.30
C GLN A 103 -11.52 35.31 -12.00
N TYR A 104 -10.76 34.46 -11.30
CA TYR A 104 -11.14 33.08 -11.01
C TYR A 104 -10.83 32.63 -9.58
N GLU A 105 -11.45 33.25 -8.57
CA GLU A 105 -11.84 32.58 -7.31
C GLU A 105 -12.73 33.50 -6.42
N PRO A 106 -13.83 33.02 -5.79
CA PRO A 106 -14.75 31.99 -6.23
C PRO A 106 -16.22 32.40 -6.07
N GLN A 107 -16.96 32.57 -7.16
CA GLN A 107 -18.43 32.46 -7.14
C GLN A 107 -18.93 31.01 -7.32
N ILE A 108 -18.01 30.06 -7.55
CA ILE A 108 -18.31 28.64 -7.74
C ILE A 108 -18.44 27.89 -6.39
N TYR A 109 -17.84 28.39 -5.31
CA TYR A 109 -17.82 27.69 -4.02
C TYR A 109 -19.19 27.62 -3.32
N ASN A 110 -20.08 28.58 -3.52
CA ASN A 110 -21.35 28.63 -2.77
C ASN A 110 -22.49 27.80 -3.40
N GLN A 111 -22.35 27.33 -4.64
CA GLN A 111 -23.39 26.52 -5.30
C GLN A 111 -23.10 25.01 -5.31
N ILE A 112 -21.84 24.59 -5.06
CA ILE A 112 -21.43 23.18 -5.01
C ILE A 112 -21.52 22.58 -3.58
N GLN A 113 -21.52 23.41 -2.54
CA GLN A 113 -21.46 22.93 -1.14
C GLN A 113 -22.76 22.26 -0.64
N LYS A 114 -23.95 22.69 -1.07
CA LYS A 114 -25.22 22.12 -0.56
C LYS A 114 -25.42 20.64 -0.95
N PRO A 115 -25.21 20.21 -2.21
CA PRO A 115 -25.30 18.79 -2.56
C PRO A 115 -24.23 17.94 -1.86
N GLN A 116 -23.00 18.44 -1.73
CA GLN A 116 -21.89 17.71 -1.12
C GLN A 116 -22.07 17.50 0.40
N GLN A 117 -22.61 18.49 1.12
CA GLN A 117 -22.91 18.35 2.55
C GLN A 117 -24.01 17.30 2.81
N LEU A 118 -25.04 17.25 1.97
CA LEU A 118 -26.12 16.26 2.11
C LEU A 118 -25.62 14.82 1.86
N ILE A 119 -24.75 14.63 0.86
CA ILE A 119 -24.12 13.35 0.53
C ILE A 119 -23.21 12.86 1.68
N CYS A 120 -22.42 13.77 2.25
CA CYS A 120 -21.57 13.49 3.40
C CYS A 120 -22.39 12.99 4.61
N ASN A 121 -23.49 13.68 4.93
CA ASN A 121 -24.33 13.33 6.08
C ASN A 121 -25.00 11.95 5.94
N ASN A 122 -25.49 11.59 4.75
CA ASN A 122 -26.08 10.26 4.53
C ASN A 122 -25.05 9.13 4.70
N SER A 123 -23.85 9.32 4.16
CA SER A 123 -22.76 8.35 4.27
C SER A 123 -22.34 8.15 5.73
N ILE A 124 -22.15 9.26 6.47
CA ILE A 124 -21.85 9.23 7.91
C ILE A 124 -22.94 8.48 8.68
N ASN A 125 -24.21 8.82 8.46
CA ASN A 125 -25.33 8.19 9.16
C ASN A 125 -25.35 6.67 8.94
N LYS A 126 -25.03 6.20 7.73
CA LYS A 126 -24.97 4.77 7.42
C LYS A 126 -23.80 4.06 8.09
N ILE A 127 -22.63 4.68 8.17
CA ILE A 127 -21.51 4.11 8.94
C ILE A 127 -21.86 4.04 10.44
N MET A 128 -22.48 5.08 10.98
CA MET A 128 -22.91 5.08 12.39
C MET A 128 -24.00 4.03 12.66
N GLU A 129 -24.93 3.82 11.73
CA GLU A 129 -25.94 2.76 11.79
C GLU A 129 -25.29 1.37 11.84
N ILE A 130 -24.23 1.12 11.06
CA ILE A 130 -23.46 -0.13 11.13
C ILE A 130 -22.88 -0.32 12.53
N TYR A 131 -22.21 0.69 13.10
CA TYR A 131 -21.61 0.59 14.44
C TYR A 131 -22.66 0.33 15.53
N GLN A 132 -23.78 1.04 15.50
CA GLN A 132 -24.92 0.86 16.42
C GLN A 132 -25.49 -0.56 16.36
N ASN A 133 -25.48 -1.17 15.17
CA ASN A 133 -26.00 -2.52 14.95
C ASN A 133 -24.93 -3.62 15.05
N SER A 134 -23.68 -3.29 15.40
CA SER A 134 -22.59 -4.27 15.51
C SER A 134 -21.72 -4.02 16.73
N SER A 135 -20.66 -3.24 16.57
CA SER A 135 -19.59 -3.10 17.53
C SER A 135 -20.00 -2.46 18.85
N GLN A 136 -21.02 -1.58 18.83
CA GLN A 136 -21.60 -0.96 20.03
C GLN A 136 -22.50 -1.90 20.85
N LEU A 137 -22.90 -3.04 20.28
CA LEU A 137 -23.69 -4.04 21.01
C LEU A 137 -22.83 -4.90 21.95
N ARG A 138 -21.50 -4.82 21.81
CA ARG A 138 -20.56 -5.63 22.60
C ARG A 138 -19.98 -4.79 23.73
N PHE A 139 -19.88 -5.40 24.90
CA PHE A 139 -19.01 -4.87 25.94
C PHE A 139 -17.56 -5.19 25.56
N VAL A 140 -16.73 -4.14 25.45
CA VAL A 140 -15.30 -4.27 25.15
C VAL A 140 -14.54 -3.44 26.17
N GLU A 141 -13.58 -4.08 26.85
CA GLU A 141 -12.73 -3.40 27.83
C GLU A 141 -11.92 -2.29 27.15
N ASP A 142 -11.61 -1.23 27.90
CA ASP A 142 -11.01 -0.01 27.36
C ASP A 142 -9.75 -0.27 26.51
N GLU A 143 -8.93 -1.23 26.92
CA GLU A 143 -7.71 -1.59 26.20
C GLU A 143 -7.99 -2.19 24.81
N TYR A 144 -9.12 -2.90 24.60
CA TYR A 144 -9.50 -3.53 23.33
C TYR A 144 -10.43 -2.66 22.47
N LYS A 145 -10.78 -1.45 22.90
CA LYS A 145 -11.69 -0.58 22.15
C LYS A 145 -11.11 -0.20 20.79
N TYR A 146 -9.89 0.33 20.76
CA TYR A 146 -9.31 0.87 19.53
C TYR A 146 -9.17 -0.19 18.43
N TYR A 147 -9.62 0.15 17.21
CA TYR A 147 -9.47 -0.71 16.03
C TYR A 147 -8.01 -1.02 15.71
N ILE A 148 -7.14 -0.06 15.99
CA ILE A 148 -5.68 -0.20 15.92
C ILE A 148 -5.10 0.37 17.20
N ARG A 149 -4.31 -0.44 17.89
CA ARG A 149 -3.63 -0.03 19.12
C ARG A 149 -2.38 0.79 18.82
N GLN A 150 -1.82 1.33 19.90
CA GLN A 150 -0.53 2.00 19.86
C GLN A 150 0.58 1.08 19.36
N PHE A 151 1.63 1.70 18.85
CA PHE A 151 2.83 1.04 18.40
C PHE A 151 3.51 0.30 19.56
N GLN A 152 3.97 -0.93 19.31
CA GLN A 152 4.62 -1.78 20.30
C GLN A 152 5.99 -2.22 19.79
N GLU A 153 6.98 -2.14 20.67
CA GLU A 153 8.38 -2.35 20.33
C GLU A 153 8.76 -3.84 20.33
N LYS A 154 10.02 -4.11 19.98
CA LYS A 154 10.64 -5.42 19.89
C LYS A 154 10.40 -6.34 21.10
N SER A 155 10.51 -5.79 22.32
CA SER A 155 10.28 -6.52 23.56
C SER A 155 8.82 -6.97 23.71
N ASP A 156 7.88 -6.11 23.32
CA ASP A 156 6.45 -6.39 23.41
C ASP A 156 6.05 -7.42 22.38
N LEU A 157 6.64 -7.37 21.17
CA LEU A 157 6.44 -8.39 20.13
C LEU A 157 6.83 -9.78 20.64
N LYS A 158 8.01 -9.92 21.26
CA LYS A 158 8.43 -11.20 21.85
C LYS A 158 7.44 -11.67 22.92
N ARG A 159 7.00 -10.78 23.81
CA ARG A 159 6.09 -11.09 24.91
C ARG A 159 4.71 -11.52 24.39
N ASN A 160 4.13 -10.77 23.46
CA ASN A 160 2.78 -11.02 22.95
C ASN A 160 2.65 -12.33 22.17
N TYR A 161 3.74 -12.77 21.52
CA TYR A 161 3.76 -14.03 20.77
C TYR A 161 4.44 -15.17 21.56
N GLY A 162 4.79 -14.95 22.83
CA GLY A 162 5.39 -15.97 23.70
C GLY A 162 6.71 -16.54 23.18
N LEU A 163 7.46 -15.78 22.38
CA LEU A 163 8.57 -16.31 21.58
C LEU A 163 9.81 -16.61 22.42
N THR A 164 10.47 -17.73 22.11
CA THR A 164 11.79 -18.01 22.68
C THR A 164 12.84 -17.05 22.14
N PHE A 165 13.98 -16.96 22.81
CA PHE A 165 15.07 -16.07 22.40
C PHE A 165 15.50 -16.35 20.94
N GLN A 166 15.69 -17.61 20.58
CA GLN A 166 16.10 -18.00 19.23
C GLN A 166 15.02 -17.67 18.18
N ALA A 167 13.75 -17.95 18.46
CA ALA A 167 12.64 -17.61 17.58
C ALA A 167 12.53 -16.09 17.37
N SER A 168 12.62 -15.30 18.46
CA SER A 168 12.60 -13.84 18.38
C SER A 168 13.75 -13.28 17.53
N LEU A 169 14.97 -13.80 17.68
CA LEU A 169 16.11 -13.37 16.84
C LEU A 169 15.89 -13.64 15.35
N LYS A 170 15.26 -14.78 15.01
CA LYS A 170 14.88 -15.07 13.62
C LYS A 170 13.79 -14.10 13.14
N LEU A 171 12.77 -13.86 13.96
CA LEU A 171 11.65 -12.97 13.63
C LEU A 171 12.12 -11.55 13.34
N TYR A 172 13.08 -11.03 14.12
CA TYR A 172 13.56 -9.65 13.98
C TYR A 172 14.24 -9.33 12.65
N LYS A 173 14.57 -10.34 11.85
CA LYS A 173 15.02 -10.14 10.45
C LYS A 173 13.87 -9.70 9.53
N TYR A 174 12.64 -10.03 9.91
CA TYR A 174 11.44 -9.85 9.13
C TYR A 174 10.53 -8.76 9.72
N CYS A 175 10.46 -8.69 11.05
CA CYS A 175 9.58 -7.81 11.81
C CYS A 175 10.14 -7.62 13.23
N ASN A 176 10.34 -6.37 13.66
CA ASN A 176 10.89 -6.04 14.97
C ASN A 176 9.98 -5.12 15.81
N ALA A 177 8.79 -4.81 15.31
CA ALA A 177 7.76 -4.09 16.05
C ALA A 177 6.39 -4.38 15.46
N PHE A 178 5.31 -4.02 16.15
CA PHE A 178 3.97 -4.33 15.68
C PHE A 178 2.90 -3.37 16.24
N ARG A 179 1.70 -3.44 15.67
CA ARG A 179 0.48 -2.90 16.28
C ARG A 179 -0.54 -4.01 16.35
N GLU A 180 -1.26 -4.04 17.45
CA GLU A 180 -2.43 -4.90 17.59
C GLU A 180 -3.62 -4.28 16.88
N VAL A 181 -4.41 -5.15 16.25
CA VAL A 181 -5.67 -4.80 15.61
C VAL A 181 -6.81 -5.39 16.43
N ARG A 182 -7.98 -4.76 16.43
CA ARG A 182 -9.14 -5.32 17.14
C ARG A 182 -9.58 -6.64 16.48
N GLY A 183 -9.81 -7.66 17.30
CA GLY A 183 -10.35 -8.95 16.87
C GLY A 183 -11.87 -8.91 16.72
N ASP A 184 -12.39 -8.16 15.76
CA ASP A 184 -13.82 -7.99 15.49
C ASP A 184 -14.29 -8.73 14.22
N GLY A 185 -13.47 -9.59 13.62
CA GLY A 185 -13.77 -10.23 12.33
C GLY A 185 -13.50 -9.35 11.10
N ASN A 186 -13.16 -8.07 11.27
CA ASN A 186 -12.62 -7.22 10.21
C ASN A 186 -11.07 -7.17 10.21
N CYS A 187 -10.42 -7.82 11.17
CA CYS A 187 -8.99 -7.64 11.48
C CYS A 187 -8.04 -7.73 10.26
N PHE A 188 -8.30 -8.62 9.30
CA PHE A 188 -7.54 -8.68 8.05
C PHE A 188 -7.61 -7.36 7.26
N TYR A 189 -8.82 -6.91 6.93
CA TYR A 189 -9.06 -5.68 6.18
C TYR A 189 -8.59 -4.44 6.93
N THR A 190 -8.68 -4.46 8.25
CA THR A 190 -8.14 -3.41 9.11
C THR A 190 -6.61 -3.38 9.03
N ALA A 191 -5.93 -4.52 9.19
CA ALA A 191 -4.48 -4.60 9.19
C ALA A 191 -3.86 -4.31 7.81
N PHE A 192 -4.42 -4.91 6.75
CA PHE A 192 -4.00 -4.69 5.38
C PHE A 192 -4.34 -3.26 4.94
N GLY A 193 -5.60 -2.87 5.13
CA GLY A 193 -6.12 -1.59 4.67
C GLY A 193 -5.41 -0.42 5.31
N TYR A 194 -5.16 -0.46 6.62
CA TYR A 194 -4.40 0.59 7.29
C TYR A 194 -2.98 0.74 6.73
N GLN A 195 -2.25 -0.37 6.54
CA GLN A 195 -0.89 -0.32 5.98
C GLN A 195 -0.88 0.17 4.53
N PHE A 196 -1.83 -0.26 3.71
CA PHE A 196 -1.96 0.23 2.35
C PHE A 196 -2.31 1.73 2.31
N LEU A 197 -3.21 2.20 3.17
CA LEU A 197 -3.52 3.62 3.28
C LEU A 197 -2.32 4.44 3.75
N CYS A 198 -1.48 3.91 4.64
CA CYS A 198 -0.21 4.54 4.98
C CYS A 198 0.69 4.69 3.74
N ILE A 199 0.85 3.64 2.94
CA ILE A 199 1.61 3.68 1.70
C ILE A 199 1.03 4.74 0.74
N LEU A 200 -0.28 4.72 0.52
CA LEU A 200 -0.99 5.64 -0.37
C LEU A 200 -0.87 7.12 0.07
N LEU A 201 -0.97 7.40 1.37
CA LEU A 201 -0.96 8.76 1.90
C LEU A 201 0.46 9.31 2.09
N PHE A 202 1.44 8.47 2.46
CA PHE A 202 2.76 8.93 2.91
C PHE A 202 3.92 8.53 2.00
N GLU A 203 3.80 7.44 1.24
CA GLU A 203 4.89 6.95 0.38
C GLU A 203 4.64 7.22 -1.11
N TYR A 204 3.39 7.12 -1.57
CA TYR A 204 3.05 7.41 -2.96
C TYR A 204 3.29 8.87 -3.29
N THR A 205 3.86 9.12 -4.46
CA THR A 205 3.88 10.44 -5.09
C THR A 205 2.45 10.92 -5.35
N PHE A 206 2.28 12.22 -5.62
CA PHE A 206 0.97 12.77 -5.94
C PHE A 206 0.37 12.11 -7.20
N ASP A 207 1.19 11.85 -8.22
CA ASP A 207 0.73 11.21 -9.46
C ASP A 207 0.27 9.77 -9.22
N GLN A 208 1.04 8.97 -8.45
CA GLN A 208 0.64 7.61 -8.08
C GLN A 208 -0.66 7.60 -7.24
N PHE A 209 -0.81 8.58 -6.34
CA PHE A 209 -2.04 8.76 -5.57
C PHE A 209 -3.22 9.06 -6.50
N GLN A 210 -3.07 10.01 -7.42
CA GLN A 210 -4.14 10.41 -8.34
C GLN A 210 -4.50 9.27 -9.31
N GLU A 211 -3.51 8.53 -9.80
CA GLU A 211 -3.73 7.34 -10.62
C GLU A 211 -4.58 6.31 -9.88
N PHE A 212 -4.29 6.05 -8.60
CA PHE A 212 -5.11 5.16 -7.77
C PHE A 212 -6.54 5.68 -7.64
N ILE A 213 -6.74 6.96 -7.27
CA ILE A 213 -8.08 7.55 -7.13
C ILE A 213 -8.86 7.46 -8.44
N ASP A 214 -8.24 7.79 -9.57
CA ASP A 214 -8.88 7.76 -10.89
C ASP A 214 -9.21 6.33 -11.32
N LYS A 215 -8.34 5.36 -11.04
CA LYS A 215 -8.59 3.94 -11.28
C LYS A 215 -9.84 3.49 -10.52
N ILE A 216 -9.95 3.84 -9.24
CA ILE A 216 -11.11 3.48 -8.42
C ILE A 216 -12.38 4.21 -8.90
N ARG A 217 -12.34 5.51 -9.21
CA ARG A 217 -13.52 6.24 -9.73
C ARG A 217 -14.04 5.69 -11.05
N LYS A 218 -13.14 5.20 -11.91
CA LYS A 218 -13.49 4.57 -13.20
C LYS A 218 -13.97 3.14 -13.03
N SER A 219 -13.63 2.48 -11.92
CA SER A 219 -14.20 1.18 -11.58
C SER A 219 -15.62 1.36 -11.06
N ASP A 220 -16.56 0.54 -11.54
CA ASP A 220 -17.92 0.44 -10.98
C ASP A 220 -17.87 -0.36 -9.67
N LEU A 221 -16.99 0.03 -8.74
CA LEU A 221 -16.72 -0.68 -7.50
C LEU A 221 -17.88 -0.44 -6.52
N PRO A 222 -18.63 -1.47 -6.13
CA PRO A 222 -19.69 -1.31 -5.14
C PRO A 222 -19.10 -1.09 -3.74
N MET A 223 -19.91 -0.51 -2.85
CA MET A 223 -19.64 -0.42 -1.41
C MET A 223 -20.67 -1.22 -0.62
N LYS A 224 -20.93 -2.45 -1.08
CA LYS A 224 -21.94 -3.35 -0.56
C LYS A 224 -21.51 -3.92 0.80
N ILE A 225 -22.41 -3.96 1.78
CA ILE A 225 -22.13 -4.60 3.07
C ILE A 225 -23.40 -5.08 3.77
N PHE A 226 -23.28 -6.17 4.53
CA PHE A 226 -24.33 -6.80 5.32
C PHE A 226 -23.94 -6.91 6.78
N VAL A 227 -24.80 -6.50 7.70
CA VAL A 227 -24.63 -6.72 9.14
C VAL A 227 -25.58 -7.83 9.57
N THR A 228 -25.06 -9.06 9.60
CA THR A 228 -25.83 -10.31 9.71
C THR A 228 -26.71 -10.40 10.96
N CYS A 229 -26.31 -9.79 12.07
CA CYS A 229 -27.03 -9.88 13.33
C CYS A 229 -28.32 -9.03 13.42
N LYS A 230 -28.55 -8.13 12.44
CA LYS A 230 -29.64 -7.13 12.49
C LYS A 230 -30.35 -6.89 11.16
N ASP A 231 -30.16 -7.76 10.16
CA ASP A 231 -30.72 -7.63 8.81
C ASP A 231 -30.45 -6.26 8.14
N LEU A 232 -29.42 -5.54 8.59
CA LEU A 232 -29.00 -4.29 7.97
C LEU A 232 -28.19 -4.61 6.72
N LYS A 233 -28.62 -4.05 5.59
CA LYS A 233 -28.02 -4.27 4.28
C LYS A 233 -27.82 -2.94 3.56
N ILE A 234 -26.64 -2.79 2.97
CA ILE A 234 -26.32 -1.74 2.01
C ILE A 234 -26.09 -2.44 0.68
N ASP A 235 -27.07 -2.35 -0.21
CA ASP A 235 -27.05 -2.86 -1.58
C ASP A 235 -27.74 -1.93 -2.59
N ASP A 236 -27.98 -0.69 -2.17
CA ASP A 236 -28.51 0.36 -3.02
C ASP A 236 -27.37 1.02 -3.79
N LYS A 237 -27.40 0.96 -5.13
CA LYS A 237 -26.32 1.47 -5.98
C LYS A 237 -26.03 2.96 -5.77
N GLN A 238 -27.05 3.77 -5.46
CA GLN A 238 -26.85 5.19 -5.24
C GLN A 238 -26.11 5.43 -3.92
N LEU A 239 -26.51 4.74 -2.86
CA LEU A 239 -25.84 4.77 -1.56
C LEU A 239 -24.41 4.22 -1.65
N GLU A 240 -24.20 3.10 -2.34
CA GLU A 240 -22.87 2.52 -2.56
C GLU A 240 -21.92 3.53 -3.21
N LYS A 241 -22.39 4.23 -4.26
CA LYS A 241 -21.63 5.30 -4.91
C LYS A 241 -21.34 6.46 -3.97
N GLN A 242 -22.29 6.86 -3.12
CA GLN A 242 -22.09 7.91 -2.13
C GLN A 242 -21.01 7.54 -1.11
N LEU A 243 -21.02 6.31 -0.61
CA LEU A 243 -20.00 5.79 0.31
C LEU A 243 -18.61 5.75 -0.34
N LEU A 244 -18.52 5.34 -1.61
CA LEU A 244 -17.25 5.31 -2.34
C LEU A 244 -16.68 6.72 -2.52
N GLU A 245 -17.51 7.66 -2.97
CA GLU A 245 -17.08 9.05 -3.13
C GLU A 245 -16.67 9.67 -1.78
N GLU A 246 -17.41 9.38 -0.71
CA GLU A 246 -17.05 9.85 0.63
C GLU A 246 -15.69 9.31 1.09
N PHE A 247 -15.42 8.03 0.87
CA PHE A 247 -14.12 7.42 1.14
C PHE A 247 -13.00 8.12 0.36
N LEU A 248 -13.14 8.28 -0.95
CA LEU A 248 -12.14 8.92 -1.81
C LEU A 248 -11.93 10.40 -1.46
N ASN A 249 -13.00 11.11 -1.09
CA ASN A 249 -12.93 12.51 -0.67
C ASN A 249 -12.13 12.67 0.63
N ARG A 250 -12.31 11.77 1.61
CA ARG A 250 -11.52 11.78 2.85
C ARG A 250 -10.04 11.53 2.59
N LEU A 251 -9.71 10.55 1.74
CA LEU A 251 -8.32 10.31 1.34
C LEU A 251 -7.70 11.53 0.63
N THR A 252 -8.47 12.17 -0.24
CA THR A 252 -8.03 13.39 -0.95
C THR A 252 -7.76 14.53 0.04
N LYS A 253 -8.66 14.77 0.99
CA LYS A 253 -8.47 15.78 2.05
C LYS A 253 -7.24 15.51 2.91
N LEU A 254 -7.01 14.25 3.28
CA LEU A 254 -5.79 13.86 4.00
C LEU A 254 -4.55 14.13 3.16
N LYS A 255 -4.53 13.72 1.88
CA LYS A 255 -3.38 13.92 0.99
C LYS A 255 -3.04 15.41 0.78
N GLN A 256 -4.03 16.29 0.84
CA GLN A 256 -3.87 17.76 0.72
C GLN A 256 -3.20 18.42 1.95
N ILE A 257 -3.08 17.73 3.08
CA ILE A 257 -2.34 18.27 4.24
C ILE A 257 -0.85 18.21 3.91
N ASP A 258 -0.20 19.34 3.66
CA ASP A 258 1.20 19.39 3.23
C ASP A 258 2.19 18.88 4.29
N ASP A 259 1.97 19.20 5.56
CA ASP A 259 2.80 18.72 6.66
C ASP A 259 2.56 17.21 6.89
N ILE A 260 3.60 16.41 6.68
CA ILE A 260 3.53 14.94 6.76
C ILE A 260 3.18 14.49 8.19
N THR A 261 3.68 15.17 9.22
CA THR A 261 3.41 14.84 10.62
C THR A 261 1.95 15.11 10.95
N GLN A 262 1.46 16.30 10.59
CA GLN A 262 0.06 16.67 10.76
C GLN A 262 -0.88 15.73 9.98
N ARG A 263 -0.51 15.36 8.75
CA ARG A 263 -1.24 14.38 7.95
C ARG A 263 -1.31 13.04 8.66
N GLN A 264 -0.19 12.57 9.20
CA GLN A 264 -0.10 11.30 9.91
C GLN A 264 -0.93 11.32 11.20
N ASP A 265 -0.86 12.40 11.97
CA ASP A 265 -1.66 12.56 13.19
C ASP A 265 -3.16 12.62 12.89
N SER A 266 -3.55 13.33 11.82
CA SER A 266 -4.94 13.40 11.36
C SER A 266 -5.42 12.01 10.93
N PHE A 267 -4.67 11.31 10.08
CA PHE A 267 -5.00 9.95 9.64
C PHE A 267 -5.14 8.99 10.83
N ASN A 268 -4.18 8.98 11.75
CA ASN A 268 -4.21 8.11 12.93
C ASN A 268 -5.42 8.43 13.82
N THR A 269 -5.70 9.70 14.05
CA THR A 269 -6.86 10.14 14.84
C THR A 269 -8.17 9.67 14.20
N GLN A 270 -8.35 9.89 12.90
CA GLN A 270 -9.58 9.50 12.19
C GLN A 270 -9.75 7.97 12.13
N PHE A 271 -8.67 7.24 11.88
CA PHE A 271 -8.73 5.78 11.81
C PHE A 271 -8.97 5.15 13.19
N ALA A 272 -8.41 5.74 14.25
CA ALA A 272 -8.55 5.25 15.62
C ALA A 272 -9.77 5.82 16.37
N ALA A 273 -10.57 6.68 15.74
CA ALA A 273 -11.72 7.38 16.32
C ALA A 273 -12.91 6.45 16.60
N TYR A 274 -12.69 5.41 17.42
CA TYR A 274 -13.59 4.37 17.92
C TYR A 274 -15.07 4.76 17.91
N GLU A 275 -15.70 4.68 16.73
CA GLU A 275 -17.14 4.95 16.54
C GLU A 275 -17.57 6.37 16.97
N LYS A 276 -16.62 7.28 17.20
CA LYS A 276 -16.88 8.65 17.65
C LYS A 276 -16.94 9.57 16.45
N GLN A 277 -18.09 10.21 16.25
CA GLN A 277 -18.26 11.26 15.26
C GLN A 277 -18.59 12.58 15.96
N SER A 278 -17.83 13.62 15.66
CA SER A 278 -18.11 15.01 16.06
C SER A 278 -17.64 15.97 14.96
N GLU A 279 -17.72 17.28 15.21
CA GLU A 279 -17.12 18.29 14.30
C GLU A 279 -15.59 18.20 14.26
N GLU A 280 -14.97 17.67 15.32
CA GLU A 280 -13.52 17.57 15.48
C GLU A 280 -12.98 16.16 15.24
N ILE A 281 -13.82 15.14 15.40
CA ILE A 281 -13.46 13.72 15.29
C ILE A 281 -14.24 13.09 14.16
N ASP A 282 -13.52 12.54 13.19
CA ASP A 282 -14.11 11.71 12.14
C ASP A 282 -13.94 10.23 12.46
N GLY A 283 -15.03 9.57 12.85
CA GLY A 283 -15.10 8.14 13.17
C GLY A 283 -15.46 7.26 11.97
N CYS A 284 -15.61 7.83 10.78
CA CYS A 284 -16.10 7.11 9.60
C CYS A 284 -14.96 6.48 8.80
N LEU A 285 -13.72 6.97 8.91
CA LEU A 285 -12.62 6.50 8.09
C LEU A 285 -12.38 4.99 8.23
N TYR A 286 -12.45 4.45 9.46
CA TYR A 286 -12.37 3.01 9.70
C TYR A 286 -13.44 2.24 8.92
N GLY A 287 -14.73 2.57 9.14
CA GLY A 287 -15.86 1.88 8.52
C GLY A 287 -15.82 1.95 6.99
N LEU A 288 -15.56 3.14 6.45
CA LEU A 288 -15.42 3.35 5.00
C LEU A 288 -14.27 2.53 4.43
N SER A 289 -13.10 2.53 5.08
CA SER A 289 -11.94 1.77 4.64
C SER A 289 -12.22 0.26 4.66
N THR A 290 -12.83 -0.24 5.73
CA THR A 290 -13.17 -1.67 5.86
C THR A 290 -14.15 -2.12 4.77
N ILE A 291 -15.21 -1.35 4.51
CA ILE A 291 -16.15 -1.64 3.43
C ILE A 291 -15.45 -1.59 2.07
N PHE A 292 -14.60 -0.59 1.84
CA PHE A 292 -13.83 -0.47 0.61
C PHE A 292 -12.94 -1.69 0.37
N PHE A 293 -12.08 -2.07 1.32
CA PHE A 293 -11.15 -3.19 1.13
C PHE A 293 -11.87 -4.53 0.99
N ARG A 294 -13.00 -4.72 1.67
CA ARG A 294 -13.88 -5.88 1.49
C ARG A 294 -14.42 -5.99 0.06
N ASN A 295 -14.99 -4.90 -0.45
CA ASN A 295 -15.54 -4.87 -1.82
C ASN A 295 -14.44 -4.93 -2.88
N TYR A 296 -13.31 -4.25 -2.65
CA TYR A 296 -12.17 -4.28 -3.55
C TYR A 296 -11.57 -5.68 -3.64
N SER A 297 -11.48 -6.40 -2.51
CA SER A 297 -11.09 -7.82 -2.47
C SER A 297 -12.01 -8.67 -3.33
N ASN A 298 -13.33 -8.45 -3.24
CA ASN A 298 -14.28 -9.18 -4.07
C ASN A 298 -14.10 -8.85 -5.57
N TYR A 299 -13.95 -7.56 -5.89
CA TYR A 299 -13.78 -7.06 -7.25
C TYR A 299 -12.54 -7.64 -7.93
N ILE A 300 -11.41 -7.70 -7.23
CA ILE A 300 -10.18 -8.24 -7.80
C ILE A 300 -10.19 -9.76 -7.92
N VAL A 301 -10.82 -10.46 -6.97
CA VAL A 301 -10.99 -11.92 -7.02
C VAL A 301 -11.84 -12.29 -8.24
N ASP A 302 -12.87 -11.51 -8.57
CA ASP A 302 -13.67 -11.69 -9.79
C ASP A 302 -12.83 -11.70 -11.07
N LEU A 303 -11.76 -10.90 -11.10
CA LEU A 303 -10.85 -10.78 -12.22
C LEU A 303 -9.76 -11.86 -12.22
N SER A 304 -9.64 -12.63 -11.13
CA SER A 304 -8.61 -13.66 -10.98
C SER A 304 -9.01 -14.98 -11.64
N ILE A 305 -8.01 -15.69 -12.15
CA ILE A 305 -8.13 -17.09 -12.57
C ILE A 305 -8.39 -18.04 -11.39
N ASN A 306 -8.04 -17.62 -10.17
CA ASN A 306 -8.17 -18.39 -8.94
C ASN A 306 -9.47 -18.09 -8.17
N LYS A 307 -10.44 -17.41 -8.81
CA LYS A 307 -11.70 -17.01 -8.15
C LYS A 307 -12.44 -18.16 -7.46
N ASP A 308 -12.39 -19.35 -8.06
CA ASP A 308 -13.07 -20.55 -7.56
C ASP A 308 -12.39 -21.14 -6.32
N ALA A 309 -11.16 -20.71 -6.00
CA ALA A 309 -10.48 -21.06 -4.76
C ALA A 309 -10.99 -20.24 -3.55
N VAL A 310 -11.73 -19.16 -3.78
CA VAL A 310 -12.40 -18.37 -2.74
C VAL A 310 -13.82 -18.90 -2.54
N PHE A 311 -13.93 -20.03 -1.84
CA PHE A 311 -15.19 -20.77 -1.71
C PHE A 311 -16.23 -20.09 -0.80
N ASP A 312 -15.79 -19.22 0.11
CA ASP A 312 -16.63 -18.48 1.06
C ASP A 312 -16.73 -16.99 0.72
N ARG A 313 -16.77 -16.71 -0.58
CA ARG A 313 -16.74 -15.38 -1.17
C ARG A 313 -17.82 -14.43 -0.64
N ASP A 314 -19.00 -14.94 -0.30
CA ASP A 314 -20.08 -14.12 0.26
C ASP A 314 -19.69 -13.45 1.59
N ASN A 315 -18.74 -14.03 2.34
CA ASN A 315 -18.24 -13.46 3.59
C ASN A 315 -17.46 -12.15 3.37
N LEU A 316 -16.98 -11.88 2.15
CA LEU A 316 -16.36 -10.60 1.81
C LEU A 316 -17.33 -9.44 2.05
N PHE A 317 -18.63 -9.64 1.84
CA PHE A 317 -19.65 -8.59 2.03
C PHE A 317 -20.24 -8.55 3.44
N LYS A 318 -19.87 -9.47 4.33
CA LYS A 318 -20.45 -9.54 5.67
C LYS A 318 -19.56 -8.79 6.66
N TRP A 319 -20.12 -7.76 7.29
CA TRP A 319 -19.47 -6.98 8.32
C TRP A 319 -19.10 -7.90 9.49
N GLU A 320 -17.86 -7.80 9.97
CA GLU A 320 -17.36 -8.60 11.10
C GLU A 320 -17.35 -10.12 10.86
N GLU A 321 -17.38 -10.58 9.61
CA GLU A 321 -17.20 -11.98 9.23
C GLU A 321 -15.90 -12.18 8.46
N GLU A 322 -15.17 -13.25 8.80
CA GLU A 322 -13.90 -13.61 8.18
C GLU A 322 -14.13 -14.38 6.86
N CYS A 323 -13.26 -14.12 5.88
CA CYS A 323 -13.09 -14.98 4.72
C CYS A 323 -11.96 -15.98 5.00
N ASN A 324 -12.29 -17.25 5.10
CA ASN A 324 -11.35 -18.35 5.36
C ASN A 324 -10.39 -18.56 4.19
N SER A 325 -10.74 -18.07 2.99
CA SER A 325 -9.90 -18.12 1.79
C SER A 325 -8.99 -16.88 1.63
N ASN A 326 -8.66 -16.21 2.74
CA ASN A 326 -7.92 -14.93 2.75
C ASN A 326 -6.57 -14.98 2.03
N GLU A 327 -5.88 -16.13 1.96
CA GLU A 327 -4.56 -16.19 1.31
C GLU A 327 -4.62 -15.90 -0.20
N VAL A 328 -5.67 -16.38 -0.88
CA VAL A 328 -5.92 -16.05 -2.30
C VAL A 328 -6.25 -14.57 -2.45
N VAL A 329 -7.08 -14.05 -1.56
CA VAL A 329 -7.44 -12.61 -1.53
C VAL A 329 -6.20 -11.74 -1.35
N ILE A 330 -5.30 -12.10 -0.44
CA ILE A 330 -4.03 -11.42 -0.18
C ILE A 330 -3.16 -11.41 -1.43
N ALA A 331 -3.00 -12.56 -2.09
CA ALA A 331 -2.18 -12.67 -3.29
C ALA A 331 -2.70 -11.75 -4.41
N GLU A 332 -4.01 -11.73 -4.63
CA GLU A 332 -4.62 -10.86 -5.65
C GLU A 332 -4.54 -9.38 -5.27
N LEU A 333 -4.71 -9.03 -3.98
CA LEU A 333 -4.53 -7.66 -3.49
C LEU A 333 -3.10 -7.17 -3.72
N ALA A 334 -2.11 -7.99 -3.36
CA ALA A 334 -0.69 -7.70 -3.53
C ALA A 334 -0.38 -7.35 -4.99
N LYS A 335 -0.86 -8.20 -5.91
CA LYS A 335 -0.71 -8.01 -7.36
C LYS A 335 -1.40 -6.77 -7.88
N GLN A 336 -2.66 -6.55 -7.53
CA GLN A 336 -3.48 -5.46 -8.08
C GLN A 336 -3.09 -4.08 -7.57
N LEU A 337 -2.54 -4.02 -6.36
CA LEU A 337 -2.07 -2.80 -5.72
C LEU A 337 -0.56 -2.57 -5.89
N ASN A 338 0.15 -3.51 -6.53
CA ASN A 338 1.60 -3.51 -6.69
C ASN A 338 2.34 -3.30 -5.36
N VAL A 339 2.00 -4.12 -4.36
CA VAL A 339 2.62 -4.09 -3.03
C VAL A 339 3.18 -5.46 -2.65
N PHE A 340 4.33 -5.47 -2.00
CA PHE A 340 4.92 -6.67 -1.43
C PHE A 340 4.26 -6.99 -0.09
N VAL A 341 3.66 -8.18 0.02
CA VAL A 341 3.01 -8.63 1.26
C VAL A 341 3.82 -9.75 1.88
N GLN A 342 4.17 -9.60 3.16
CA GLN A 342 4.87 -10.60 3.95
C GLN A 342 3.95 -11.08 5.07
N LEU A 343 3.50 -12.34 4.98
CA LEU A 343 2.70 -13.00 6.02
C LEU A 343 3.61 -13.77 6.96
N ILE A 344 3.49 -13.53 8.26
CA ILE A 344 4.23 -14.24 9.29
C ILE A 344 3.24 -15.03 10.14
N PHE A 345 3.19 -16.35 9.91
CA PHE A 345 2.30 -17.28 10.62
C PHE A 345 3.01 -17.88 11.82
N PHE A 346 2.51 -17.61 13.02
CA PHE A 346 3.04 -18.20 14.25
C PHE A 346 2.42 -19.58 14.48
N GLN A 347 3.25 -20.63 14.45
CA GLN A 347 2.81 -22.00 14.69
C GLN A 347 2.88 -22.34 16.18
N ASP A 348 3.97 -21.94 16.83
CA ASP A 348 4.20 -22.11 18.26
C ASP A 348 5.21 -21.06 18.76
N LYS A 349 5.65 -21.19 20.02
CA LYS A 349 6.62 -20.28 20.66
C LYS A 349 8.02 -20.31 20.05
N ASP A 350 8.36 -21.36 19.29
CA ASP A 350 9.68 -21.64 18.74
C ASP A 350 9.71 -21.45 17.21
N ASN A 351 8.56 -21.55 16.54
CA ASN A 351 8.45 -21.63 15.09
C ASN A 351 7.41 -20.65 14.50
N PHE A 352 7.80 -20.05 13.38
CA PHE A 352 6.93 -19.27 12.51
C PHE A 352 7.28 -19.54 11.04
N VAL A 353 6.30 -19.38 10.16
CA VAL A 353 6.44 -19.50 8.71
C VAL A 353 6.28 -18.13 8.07
N VAL A 354 7.08 -17.85 7.05
CA VAL A 354 7.00 -16.61 6.28
C VAL A 354 6.55 -16.94 4.85
N ASN A 355 5.42 -16.39 4.45
CA ASN A 355 4.96 -16.41 3.05
C ASN A 355 5.11 -15.01 2.47
N GLU A 356 5.62 -14.92 1.25
CA GLU A 356 5.87 -13.66 0.55
C GLU A 356 5.07 -13.62 -0.75
N TYR A 357 4.38 -12.50 -0.99
CA TYR A 357 3.59 -12.24 -2.18
C TYR A 357 4.14 -11.01 -2.90
N GLU A 358 4.19 -11.10 -4.23
CA GLU A 358 4.90 -10.18 -5.12
C GLU A 358 6.42 -10.12 -4.88
N LYS A 359 7.15 -9.52 -5.83
CA LYS A 359 8.62 -9.42 -5.78
C LYS A 359 9.13 -8.01 -5.54
N ASP A 360 8.34 -7.00 -5.87
CA ASP A 360 8.73 -5.60 -5.74
C ASP A 360 8.61 -5.13 -4.29
N LYS A 361 9.74 -5.04 -3.60
CA LYS A 361 9.82 -4.66 -2.19
C LYS A 361 9.73 -3.15 -1.96
N GLN A 362 9.38 -2.34 -2.96
CA GLN A 362 9.25 -0.89 -2.80
C GLN A 362 8.24 -0.53 -1.72
N HIS A 363 7.04 -1.10 -1.80
CA HIS A 363 5.97 -0.87 -0.83
C HIS A 363 5.66 -2.17 -0.10
N LYS A 364 5.85 -2.18 1.22
CA LYS A 364 5.84 -3.40 2.03
C LYS A 364 4.71 -3.38 3.05
N ILE A 365 3.89 -4.42 3.02
CA ILE A 365 2.88 -4.74 4.04
C ILE A 365 3.34 -5.98 4.80
N ILE A 366 3.36 -5.91 6.14
CA ILE A 366 3.70 -7.05 6.99
C ILE A 366 2.49 -7.41 7.82
N LEU A 367 1.99 -8.64 7.69
CA LEU A 367 0.88 -9.15 8.49
C LEU A 367 1.39 -10.24 9.42
N LEU A 368 1.10 -10.09 10.71
CA LEU A 368 1.40 -11.06 11.75
C LEU A 368 0.13 -11.86 12.04
N ILE A 369 0.20 -13.18 11.93
CA ILE A 369 -1.00 -14.03 11.96
C ILE A 369 -0.93 -14.95 13.18
N LYS A 370 -1.92 -14.79 14.06
CA LYS A 370 -2.31 -15.78 15.07
C LYS A 370 -3.54 -16.53 14.55
N PRO A 371 -3.85 -17.74 15.03
CA PRO A 371 -5.08 -18.42 14.66
C PRO A 371 -6.31 -17.50 14.80
N GLY A 372 -7.00 -17.24 13.69
CA GLY A 372 -8.19 -16.38 13.62
C GLY A 372 -7.94 -14.86 13.77
N HIS A 373 -6.70 -14.38 13.67
CA HIS A 373 -6.43 -12.96 13.90
C HIS A 373 -5.20 -12.39 13.17
N TYR A 374 -5.34 -11.19 12.63
CA TYR A 374 -4.30 -10.45 11.91
C TYR A 374 -3.87 -9.22 12.70
N ASN A 375 -2.55 -9.03 12.84
CA ASN A 375 -1.92 -7.84 13.39
C ASN A 375 -0.98 -7.20 12.36
N ILE A 376 -0.60 -5.95 12.60
CA ILE A 376 0.29 -5.20 11.71
C ILE A 376 1.73 -5.36 12.19
N GLY A 377 2.62 -5.82 11.31
CA GLY A 377 4.06 -5.88 11.58
C GLY A 377 4.82 -4.67 11.04
N TYR A 378 5.97 -4.37 11.64
CA TYR A 378 6.90 -3.35 11.18
C TYR A 378 8.33 -3.87 11.22
N LEU A 379 9.14 -3.44 10.25
CA LEU A 379 10.59 -3.63 10.27
C LEU A 379 11.26 -2.26 10.31
N LYS A 380 11.55 -1.78 11.53
CA LYS A 380 12.39 -0.60 11.73
C LYS A 380 13.82 -0.95 11.36
N LYS A 381 14.47 -0.11 10.55
CA LYS A 381 15.93 -0.16 10.44
C LYS A 381 16.48 0.32 11.78
N ASP A 382 17.30 -0.50 12.43
CA ASP A 382 18.04 -0.06 13.61
C ASP A 382 18.82 1.19 13.18
N GLN A 383 18.56 2.34 13.82
CA GLN A 383 19.38 3.53 13.64
C GLN A 383 20.76 3.15 14.22
N GLN A 384 21.73 2.94 13.34
CA GLN A 384 23.12 2.69 13.72
C GLN A 384 23.74 3.93 14.34
#